data_AF-A0A8C5DKD7-F1
#
_entry.id   AF-A0A8C5DKD7-F1
#
_cell.length_a   1.000
_cell.length_b   1.000
_cell.length_c   1.000
_cell.angle_alpha   90.00
_cell.angle_beta   90.00
_cell.angle_gamma   90.00
#
_symmetry.space_group_name_H-M   'P 1'
#
loop_
_entity.id
_entity.type
_entity.pdbx_description
1 polymer ?
#
loop_
_entity_poly.entity_id
_entity_poly.type
_entity_poly.pdbx_seq_one_letter_code
_entity_poly.pdbx_strand_id
1 'polypeptide(L)' 'MIKIYGGRQRNGVCPAHFSIGSRNVARKVLQALEALKMVEKDPNGGRRLTPQGQRDLDRIAGQVASANKKQ' A
#
# COMPACT_ATOMS: atom_id res chain seq x y z
N MET A 1 -2.85 0.93 -6.62
CA MET A 1 -1.47 0.45 -6.33
C MET A 1 -0.49 0.63 -7.48
N ILE A 2 -0.72 0.07 -8.68
CA ILE A 2 0.31 0.06 -9.75
C ILE A 2 0.78 1.43 -10.25
N LYS A 3 -0.05 2.48 -10.11
CA LYS A 3 0.36 3.87 -10.38
C LYS A 3 1.08 4.52 -9.18
N ILE A 4 0.66 4.18 -7.95
CA ILE A 4 1.24 4.72 -6.71
C ILE A 4 2.69 4.27 -6.56
N TYR A 5 2.94 2.99 -6.81
CA TYR A 5 4.27 2.38 -6.77
C TYR A 5 4.88 2.20 -8.17
N GLY A 6 4.36 2.95 -9.16
CA GLY A 6 5.01 3.10 -10.44
C GLY A 6 6.15 4.12 -10.33
N GLY A 7 6.92 4.30 -11.40
CA GLY A 7 8.06 5.20 -11.36
C GLY A 7 8.62 5.56 -12.71
N ARG A 8 9.71 6.30 -12.71
CA ARG A 8 10.46 6.68 -13.91
C ARG A 8 11.21 5.46 -14.45
N GLN A 9 10.82 4.97 -15.61
CA GLN A 9 11.50 3.88 -16.29
C GLN A 9 12.65 4.42 -17.14
N ARG A 10 13.84 3.82 -16.99
CA ARG A 10 15.00 4.11 -17.82
C ARG A 10 14.90 3.35 -19.14
N ASN A 11 14.88 4.08 -20.26
CA ASN A 11 14.78 3.52 -21.62
C ASN A 11 16.12 3.55 -22.39
N GLY A 12 17.25 3.49 -21.66
CA GLY A 12 18.57 3.59 -22.27
C GLY A 12 18.88 4.99 -22.78
N VAL A 13 19.09 5.11 -24.10
CA VAL A 13 19.39 6.39 -24.79
C VAL A 13 18.16 7.27 -24.98
N CYS A 14 16.96 6.68 -24.97
CA CYS A 14 15.70 7.42 -25.11
C CYS A 14 15.31 8.09 -23.79
N PRO A 15 14.51 9.18 -23.83
CA PRO A 15 13.98 9.82 -22.64
C PRO A 15 13.24 8.86 -21.72
N ALA A 16 13.34 9.14 -20.42
CA ALA A 16 12.65 8.38 -19.40
C ALA A 16 11.17 8.76 -19.35
N HIS A 17 10.31 7.75 -19.24
CA HIS A 17 8.87 7.93 -19.10
C HIS A 17 8.35 7.22 -17.86
N PHE A 18 7.17 7.61 -17.39
CA PHE A 18 6.52 6.93 -16.29
C PHE A 18 6.03 5.54 -16.71
N SER A 19 6.29 4.55 -15.88
CA SER A 19 5.81 3.19 -16.07
C SER A 19 5.12 2.68 -14.81
N ILE A 20 4.09 1.86 -15.01
CA ILE A 20 3.33 1.26 -13.92
C ILE A 20 4.12 0.10 -13.29
N GLY A 21 3.92 -0.11 -12.00
CA GLY A 21 4.46 -1.27 -11.29
C GLY A 21 3.78 -2.59 -11.68
N SER A 22 4.33 -3.70 -11.19
CA SER A 22 3.78 -5.04 -11.45
C SER A 22 2.34 -5.20 -10.93
N ARG A 23 1.42 -5.54 -11.85
CA ARG A 23 0.02 -5.83 -11.52
C ARG A 23 -0.14 -7.07 -10.64
N ASN A 24 0.68 -8.10 -10.86
CA ASN A 24 0.54 -9.35 -10.13
C ASN A 24 0.92 -9.18 -8.65
N VAL A 25 2.06 -8.53 -8.39
CA VAL A 25 2.53 -8.28 -7.02
C VAL A 25 1.52 -7.42 -6.27
N ALA A 26 1.09 -6.30 -6.86
CA ALA A 26 0.09 -5.42 -6.25
C ALA A 26 -1.22 -6.14 -5.92
N ARG A 27 -1.68 -7.06 -6.78
CA ARG A 27 -2.89 -7.85 -6.52
C ARG A 27 -2.71 -8.83 -5.37
N LYS A 28 -1.60 -9.58 -5.36
CA LYS A 28 -1.31 -10.58 -4.33
C LYS A 28 -1.16 -9.97 -2.95
N VAL A 29 -0.49 -8.82 -2.84
CA VAL A 29 -0.36 -8.09 -1.56
C VAL A 29 -1.74 -7.75 -0.99
N LEU A 30 -2.64 -7.21 -1.82
CA LEU A 30 -3.98 -6.87 -1.36
C LEU A 30 -4.85 -8.10 -1.03
N GLN A 31 -4.66 -9.22 -1.72
CA GLN A 31 -5.32 -10.49 -1.37
C GLN A 31 -4.82 -11.04 -0.03
N ALA A 32 -3.52 -10.92 0.26
CA ALA A 32 -2.95 -11.32 1.53
C ALA A 32 -3.47 -10.45 2.69
N LEU A 33 -3.57 -9.13 2.49
CA LEU A 33 -4.15 -8.22 3.49
C LEU A 33 -5.65 -8.45 3.72
N GLU A 34 -6.37 -8.89 2.68
CA GLU A 34 -7.77 -9.31 2.80
C GLU A 34 -7.90 -10.61 3.60
N ALA A 35 -7.01 -11.59 3.39
CA ALA A 35 -6.96 -12.82 4.18
C ALA A 35 -6.64 -12.55 5.66
N LEU A 36 -5.81 -11.55 5.95
CA LEU A 36 -5.50 -11.07 7.31
C LEU A 36 -6.61 -10.17 7.91
N LYS A 37 -7.71 -9.94 7.19
CA LYS A 37 -8.83 -9.07 7.60
C LYS A 37 -8.45 -7.62 7.89
N MET A 38 -7.32 -7.15 7.36
CA MET A 38 -6.88 -5.76 7.47
C MET A 38 -7.63 -4.85 6.50
N VAL A 39 -8.04 -5.41 5.36
CA VAL A 39 -8.65 -4.70 4.23
C VAL A 39 -9.84 -5.53 3.73
N GLU A 40 -10.92 -4.88 3.31
CA GLU A 40 -12.11 -5.52 2.74
C GLU A 40 -12.44 -4.95 1.35
N LYS A 41 -13.26 -5.68 0.59
CA LYS A 41 -13.80 -5.19 -0.68
C LYS A 41 -14.88 -4.15 -0.42
N ASP A 42 -14.77 -3.00 -1.09
CA ASP A 42 -15.81 -1.98 -1.02
C ASP A 42 -16.91 -2.28 -2.07
N PRO A 43 -18.20 -2.06 -1.74
CA PRO A 43 -19.30 -2.24 -2.69
C PRO A 43 -19.20 -1.36 -3.93
N ASN A 44 -18.55 -0.19 -3.86
CA ASN A 44 -18.33 0.70 -5.00
C ASN A 44 -17.08 0.31 -5.82
N GLY A 45 -16.46 -0.81 -5.48
CA GLY A 45 -15.24 -1.33 -6.12
C GLY A 45 -13.97 -0.95 -5.37
N GLY A 46 -12.90 -1.68 -5.69
CA GLY A 46 -11.63 -1.53 -4.98
C GLY A 46 -11.64 -2.19 -3.61
N ARG A 47 -10.86 -1.63 -2.70
CA ARG A 47 -10.62 -2.18 -1.37
C ARG A 47 -10.48 -1.05 -0.35
N ARG A 48 -11.13 -1.19 0.80
CA ARG A 48 -11.09 -0.23 1.92
C ARG A 48 -10.57 -0.88 3.19
N LEU A 49 -10.12 -0.07 4.14
CA LEU A 49 -9.65 -0.55 5.43
C LEU A 49 -10.81 -1.09 6.26
N THR A 50 -10.59 -2.18 6.99
CA THR A 50 -11.57 -2.65 7.98
C THR A 50 -11.44 -1.83 9.28
N PRO A 51 -12.48 -1.77 10.13
CA PRO A 51 -12.37 -1.12 11.44
C PRO A 51 -11.27 -1.73 12.32
N GLN A 52 -11.05 -3.04 12.19
CA GLN A 52 -9.95 -3.74 12.87
C GLN A 52 -8.58 -3.32 12.30
N GLY A 53 -8.46 -3.26 10.97
CA GLY A 53 -7.24 -2.80 10.30
C GLY A 53 -6.87 -1.37 10.68
N GLN A 54 -7.86 -0.48 10.83
CA GLN A 54 -7.65 0.89 11.30
C GLN A 54 -7.05 0.92 12.70
N ARG A 55 -7.68 0.20 13.64
CA ARG A 55 -7.22 0.13 15.02
C ARG A 55 -5.78 -0.40 15.12
N ASP A 56 -5.45 -1.42 14.34
CA ASP A 56 -4.12 -2.02 14.38
C ASP A 56 -3.05 -1.09 13.79
N LEU A 57 -3.37 -0.36 12.71
CA LEU A 57 -2.48 0.67 12.16
C LEU A 57 -2.28 1.83 13.14
N ASP A 58 -3.35 2.32 13.78
CA ASP A 58 -3.29 3.43 14.73
C ASP A 58 -2.48 3.06 15.98
N ARG A 59 -2.61 1.82 16.47
CA ARG A 59 -1.80 1.31 17.59
C ARG A 59 -0.31 1.32 17.25
N ILE A 60 0.05 0.81 16.06
CA ILE A 60 1.45 0.79 15.61
C ILE A 60 1.97 2.22 15.40
N ALA A 61 1.15 3.10 14.81
CA ALA A 61 1.53 4.50 14.64
C ALA A 61 1.83 5.18 15.99
N GLY A 62 1.02 4.92 17.02
CA GLY A 62 1.26 5.40 18.38
C GLY A 62 2.57 4.90 18.98
N GLN A 63 2.92 3.63 18.77
CA GLN A 63 4.20 3.05 19.20
C GLN A 63 5.41 3.68 18.48
N VAL A 64 5.29 3.93 17.17
CA VAL A 64 6.34 4.60 16.39
C VAL A 64 6.52 6.06 16.85
N ALA A 65 5.42 6.76 17.11
CA ALA A 65 5.45 8.13 17.59
C ALA A 65 6.08 8.25 18.99
N SER A 66 5.81 7.32 19.90
CA SER A 66 6.43 7.30 21.22
C SER A 66 7.92 6.95 21.17
N ALA A 67 8.31 6.02 20.28
CA ALA A 67 9.72 5.66 20.09
C ALA A 67 10.57 6.81 19.51
N ASN A 68 9.99 7.65 18.64
CA ASN A 68 10.70 8.77 18.01
C ASN A 68 10.74 10.05 18.85
N LYS A 69 9.99 10.12 19.97
CA LYS A 69 10.19 11.18 20.96
C LYS A 69 11.53 10.97 21.64
N LYS A 70 12.60 11.51 21.05
CA LYS A 70 13.84 11.80 21.77
C LYS A 70 13.48 12.71 22.95
N GLN A 71 13.92 12.32 24.15
CA GLN A 71 13.97 13.23 25.29
C GLN A 71 14.82 14.45 24.96
#